data_AF-A0A0C3CY37-F1
#
_entry.id   AF-A0A0C3CY37-F1
#
_cell.length_a   1.000
_cell.length_b   1.000
_cell.length_c   1.000
_cell.angle_alpha   90.00
_cell.angle_beta   90.00
_cell.angle_gamma   90.00
#
_symmetry.space_group_name_H-M   'P 1'
#
loop_
_entity.id
_entity.type
_entity.pdbx_description
1 polymer ?
#
loop_
_entity_poly.entity_id
_entity_poly.type
_entity_poly.pdbx_seq_one_letter_code
_entity_poly.pdbx_strand_id
1 'polypeptide(L)'
;MLPNTQAGIEYWNTQPANLDGVLGGYGSGSLPRIDSLGSRLFLLNIYPQLSTVPSAFRPLDAPLNPPRTRALDVGAGIGRVTADVLLHLVSDVVLLEPVDSFVQEALSRARNSAADTQTSVKSSWPGLSDQTKSPPRPADEIGTGFDVIWCQWCLGHLSDADLVLFLRRCHESLNKHPKSVIVVKENICSEAADGSEQSVFDDQDSSLTRSDRVWKRVFEQAGLRLMREQIQGGLPEGLFVVKM
;
A
#
# COMPACT_ATOMS: atom_id res chain seq x y z
N MET A 1 15.38 19.85 6.48
CA MET A 1 15.89 19.43 5.16
C MET A 1 14.73 18.90 4.33
N LEU A 2 14.85 18.87 3.00
CA LEU A 2 13.84 18.29 2.11
C LEU A 2 14.35 16.95 1.56
N PRO A 3 13.46 15.96 1.35
CA PRO A 3 13.79 14.73 0.65
C PRO A 3 14.42 14.99 -0.71
N ASN A 4 15.45 14.22 -1.04
CA ASN A 4 16.01 14.15 -2.38
C ASN A 4 15.66 12.79 -2.97
N THR A 5 14.77 12.78 -3.95
CA THR A 5 14.27 11.55 -4.58
C THR A 5 15.39 10.68 -5.15
N GLN A 6 16.41 11.28 -5.76
CA GLN A 6 17.53 10.54 -6.34
C GLN A 6 18.36 9.86 -5.24
N ALA A 7 18.65 10.59 -4.15
CA ALA A 7 19.38 10.03 -3.01
C ALA A 7 18.60 8.89 -2.33
N GLY A 8 17.28 9.01 -2.19
CA GLY A 8 16.44 7.94 -1.67
C GLY A 8 16.45 6.69 -2.56
N ILE A 9 16.37 6.86 -3.88
CA ILE A 9 16.47 5.75 -4.84
C ILE A 9 17.87 5.09 -4.76
N GLU A 10 18.94 5.88 -4.66
CA GLU A 10 20.30 5.37 -4.50
C GLU A 10 20.46 4.56 -3.21
N TYR A 11 19.91 5.03 -2.09
CA TYR A 11 19.85 4.26 -0.84
C TYR A 11 19.14 2.92 -1.05
N TRP A 12 17.93 2.92 -1.62
CA TRP A 12 17.14 1.70 -1.78
C TRP A 12 17.74 0.70 -2.78
N ASN A 13 18.50 1.17 -3.78
CA ASN A 13 19.28 0.30 -4.66
C ASN A 13 20.35 -0.53 -3.92
N THR A 14 20.78 -0.09 -2.73
CA THR A 14 21.74 -0.84 -1.91
C THR A 14 21.07 -1.87 -0.99
N GLN A 15 19.76 -1.79 -0.79
CA GLN A 15 19.03 -2.67 0.12
C GLN A 15 18.77 -4.03 -0.53
N PRO A 16 18.79 -5.13 0.25
CA PRO A 16 18.50 -6.44 -0.29
C PRO A 16 17.02 -6.54 -0.69
N ALA A 17 16.75 -7.13 -1.87
CA ALA A 17 15.39 -7.36 -2.37
C ALA A 17 14.70 -8.52 -1.63
N ASN A 18 14.43 -8.33 -0.34
CA ASN A 18 13.73 -9.30 0.51
C ASN A 18 12.91 -8.57 1.59
N LEU A 19 12.12 -9.33 2.37
CA LEU A 19 11.23 -8.77 3.40
C LEU A 19 11.97 -7.95 4.45
N ASP A 20 13.19 -8.35 4.79
CA ASP A 20 13.97 -7.67 5.82
C ASP A 20 14.53 -6.34 5.33
N GLY A 21 15.00 -6.29 4.08
CA GLY A 21 15.45 -5.06 3.43
C GLY A 21 14.35 -4.02 3.33
N VAL A 22 13.19 -4.39 2.77
CA VAL A 22 12.05 -3.45 2.60
C VAL A 22 11.34 -3.08 3.91
N LEU A 23 11.69 -3.72 5.02
CA LEU A 23 11.17 -3.41 6.36
C LEU A 23 12.25 -2.93 7.32
N GLY A 24 13.43 -2.54 6.82
CA GLY A 24 14.50 -1.97 7.64
C GLY A 24 14.97 -2.88 8.78
N GLY A 25 15.07 -4.19 8.56
CA GLY A 25 15.51 -5.16 9.56
C GLY A 25 14.40 -5.79 10.41
N TYR A 26 13.14 -5.44 10.15
CA TYR A 26 11.98 -5.98 10.89
C TYR A 26 11.24 -7.10 10.12
N GLY A 27 11.86 -7.68 9.09
CA GLY A 27 11.22 -8.66 8.21
C GLY A 27 11.07 -10.05 8.81
N SER A 28 11.91 -10.41 9.79
CA SER A 28 11.87 -11.71 10.48
C SER A 28 10.94 -11.74 11.70
N GLY A 29 10.51 -10.57 12.17
CA GLY A 29 9.68 -10.42 13.36
C GLY A 29 8.18 -10.58 13.11
N SER A 30 7.36 -10.09 14.05
CA SER A 30 5.90 -10.08 13.93
C SER A 30 5.36 -9.00 12.99
N LEU A 31 6.16 -7.96 12.71
CA LEU A 31 5.75 -6.78 11.96
C LEU A 31 5.09 -7.10 10.61
N PRO A 32 5.66 -7.93 9.71
CA PRO A 32 5.03 -8.18 8.41
C PRO A 32 3.62 -8.75 8.52
N ARG A 33 3.39 -9.64 9.49
CA ARG A 33 2.10 -10.29 9.71
C ARG A 33 1.09 -9.34 10.38
N ILE A 34 1.52 -8.58 11.37
CA ILE A 34 0.64 -7.65 12.08
C ILE A 34 0.23 -6.48 11.19
N ASP A 35 1.18 -5.96 10.40
CA ASP A 35 0.95 -4.94 9.39
C ASP A 35 -0.11 -5.38 8.38
N SER A 36 0.11 -6.54 7.75
CA SER A 36 -0.77 -7.06 6.70
C SER A 36 -2.19 -7.36 7.21
N LEU A 37 -2.33 -7.95 8.39
CA LEU A 37 -3.63 -8.21 9.00
C LEU A 37 -4.38 -6.91 9.32
N GLY A 38 -3.70 -5.91 9.90
CA GLY A 38 -4.26 -4.59 10.16
C GLY A 38 -4.76 -3.91 8.88
N SER A 39 -3.95 -3.95 7.82
CA SER A 39 -4.28 -3.40 6.51
C SER A 39 -5.50 -4.08 5.87
N ARG A 40 -5.59 -5.41 5.92
CA ARG A 40 -6.76 -6.14 5.39
C ARG A 40 -8.05 -5.77 6.13
N LEU A 41 -8.00 -5.69 7.46
CA LEU A 41 -9.15 -5.30 8.27
C LEU A 41 -9.58 -3.85 8.03
N PHE A 42 -8.61 -2.95 7.84
CA PHE A 42 -8.89 -1.56 7.48
C PHE A 42 -9.59 -1.47 6.13
N LEU A 43 -9.07 -2.15 5.10
CA LEU A 43 -9.67 -2.13 3.77
C LEU A 43 -11.06 -2.77 3.76
N LEU A 44 -11.28 -3.88 4.48
CA LEU A 44 -12.59 -4.51 4.62
C LEU A 44 -13.62 -3.63 5.35
N ASN A 45 -13.20 -2.70 6.22
CA ASN A 45 -14.12 -1.73 6.81
C ASN A 45 -14.61 -0.70 5.79
N ILE A 46 -13.80 -0.36 4.79
CA ILE A 46 -14.16 0.56 3.71
C ILE A 46 -14.93 -0.20 2.60
N TYR A 47 -14.53 -1.45 2.35
CA TYR A 47 -15.03 -2.34 1.31
C TYR A 47 -15.50 -3.69 1.89
N PRO A 48 -16.59 -3.72 2.68
CA PRO A 48 -17.08 -4.95 3.30
C PRO A 48 -17.49 -6.01 2.26
N GLN A 49 -17.91 -5.60 1.06
CA GLN A 49 -18.25 -6.49 -0.03
C GLN A 49 -17.07 -7.31 -0.58
N LEU A 50 -15.82 -6.94 -0.27
CA LEU A 50 -14.63 -7.73 -0.64
C LEU A 50 -14.40 -8.93 0.29
N SER A 51 -15.16 -9.06 1.39
CA SER A 51 -15.06 -10.22 2.27
C SER A 51 -15.40 -11.50 1.51
N THR A 52 -14.48 -12.45 1.47
CA THR A 52 -14.73 -13.77 0.86
C THR A 52 -15.44 -14.74 1.82
N VAL A 53 -15.56 -14.37 3.10
CA VAL A 53 -16.18 -15.19 4.13
C VAL A 53 -17.63 -14.72 4.36
N PRO A 54 -18.61 -15.64 4.43
CA PRO A 54 -19.98 -15.32 4.82
C PRO A 54 -20.03 -14.55 6.14
N SER A 55 -20.81 -13.47 6.18
CA SER A 55 -20.95 -12.61 7.36
C SER A 55 -22.25 -11.81 7.28
N ALA A 56 -22.57 -11.04 8.32
CA ALA A 56 -23.71 -10.10 8.27
C ALA A 56 -23.64 -9.11 7.09
N PHE A 57 -22.43 -8.86 6.55
CA PHE A 57 -22.21 -7.96 5.42
C PHE A 57 -22.10 -8.68 4.06
N ARG A 58 -21.90 -10.00 4.05
CA ARG A 58 -21.96 -10.84 2.85
C ARG A 58 -22.90 -12.02 3.08
N PRO A 59 -24.17 -11.92 2.64
CA PRO A 59 -25.14 -13.00 2.71
C PRO A 59 -24.60 -14.31 2.11
N LEU A 60 -25.14 -15.44 2.56
CA LEU A 60 -24.76 -16.78 2.07
C LEU A 60 -25.02 -16.95 0.57
N ASP A 61 -25.99 -16.20 0.03
CA ASP A 61 -26.43 -16.18 -1.36
C ASP A 61 -25.85 -15.00 -2.17
N ALA A 62 -24.80 -14.34 -1.66
CA ALA A 62 -24.15 -13.24 -2.37
C ALA A 62 -23.67 -13.68 -3.77
N PRO A 63 -23.76 -12.79 -4.79
CA PRO A 63 -23.34 -13.11 -6.15
C PRO A 63 -21.93 -13.70 -6.20
N LEU A 64 -21.76 -14.77 -6.99
CA LEU A 64 -20.48 -15.45 -7.17
C LEU A 64 -19.41 -14.55 -7.81
N ASN A 65 -19.84 -13.57 -8.61
CA ASN A 65 -18.97 -12.66 -9.35
C ASN A 65 -19.13 -11.22 -8.85
N PRO A 66 -18.40 -10.80 -7.80
CA PRO A 66 -18.41 -9.40 -7.37
C PRO A 66 -17.83 -8.51 -8.48
N PRO A 67 -18.21 -7.22 -8.53
CA PRO A 67 -17.57 -6.25 -9.42
C PRO A 67 -16.05 -6.27 -9.25
N ARG A 68 -15.35 -6.28 -10.38
CA ARG A 68 -13.88 -6.24 -10.41
C ARG A 68 -13.40 -5.02 -9.64
N THR A 69 -12.48 -5.23 -8.70
CA THR A 69 -11.87 -4.15 -7.92
C THR A 69 -10.39 -4.09 -8.24
N ARG A 70 -9.90 -2.92 -8.65
CA ARG A 70 -8.55 -2.71 -9.14
C ARG A 70 -7.76 -1.79 -8.22
N ALA A 71 -6.55 -2.21 -7.86
CA ALA A 71 -5.65 -1.44 -7.01
C ALA A 71 -4.36 -1.00 -7.70
N LEU A 72 -3.78 0.09 -7.21
CA LEU A 72 -2.40 0.52 -7.47
C LEU A 72 -1.63 0.40 -6.16
N ASP A 73 -0.51 -0.31 -6.17
CA ASP A 73 0.46 -0.41 -5.06
C ASP A 73 1.63 0.53 -5.35
N VAL A 74 1.72 1.64 -4.61
CA VAL A 74 2.71 2.71 -4.82
C VAL A 74 3.89 2.51 -3.88
N GLY A 75 5.11 2.54 -4.42
CA GLY A 75 6.30 2.15 -3.66
C GLY A 75 6.21 0.68 -3.28
N ALA A 76 5.77 -0.16 -4.23
CA ALA A 76 5.40 -1.54 -3.97
C ALA A 76 6.57 -2.39 -3.45
N GLY A 77 7.82 -1.94 -3.66
CA GLY A 77 9.02 -2.69 -3.38
C GLY A 77 8.93 -4.07 -4.04
N ILE A 78 9.21 -5.10 -3.24
CA ILE A 78 9.13 -6.51 -3.67
C ILE A 78 7.69 -7.06 -3.80
N GLY A 79 6.68 -6.18 -3.77
CA GLY A 79 5.26 -6.55 -3.85
C GLY A 79 4.70 -7.14 -2.56
N ARG A 80 5.22 -6.76 -1.39
CA ARG A 80 4.76 -7.27 -0.09
C ARG A 80 3.30 -6.93 0.18
N VAL A 81 2.92 -5.66 0.00
CA VAL A 81 1.54 -5.21 0.21
C VAL A 81 0.60 -5.83 -0.84
N THR A 82 1.04 -5.87 -2.10
CA THR A 82 0.36 -6.63 -3.16
C THR A 82 0.05 -8.07 -2.74
N ALA A 83 1.06 -8.82 -2.30
CA ALA A 83 0.95 -10.22 -1.92
C ALA A 83 0.09 -10.43 -0.67
N ASP A 84 0.43 -9.71 0.39
CA ASP A 84 -0.06 -9.97 1.74
C ASP A 84 -1.26 -9.10 2.11
N VAL A 85 -1.76 -8.23 1.24
CA VAL A 85 -2.94 -7.41 1.53
C VAL A 85 -3.88 -7.37 0.33
N LEU A 86 -3.41 -6.84 -0.79
CA LEU A 86 -4.29 -6.45 -1.88
C LEU A 86 -4.85 -7.66 -2.63
N LEU A 87 -4.01 -8.61 -3.07
CA LEU A 87 -4.50 -9.78 -3.84
C LEU A 87 -5.38 -10.73 -3.03
N HIS A 88 -5.36 -10.65 -1.71
CA HIS A 88 -6.34 -11.33 -0.86
C HIS A 88 -7.76 -10.75 -0.98
N LEU A 89 -7.90 -9.49 -1.40
CA LEU A 89 -9.14 -8.73 -1.34
C LEU A 89 -9.61 -8.24 -2.71
N VAL A 90 -8.73 -7.60 -3.48
CA VAL A 90 -9.05 -7.02 -4.79
C VAL A 90 -8.79 -7.99 -5.93
N SER A 91 -9.31 -7.71 -7.11
CA SER A 91 -9.19 -8.57 -8.30
C SER A 91 -7.83 -8.41 -8.97
N ASP A 92 -7.31 -7.18 -9.05
CA ASP A 92 -6.12 -6.85 -9.84
C ASP A 92 -5.29 -5.78 -9.15
N VAL A 93 -3.96 -5.90 -9.28
CA VAL A 93 -3.02 -4.92 -8.71
C VAL A 93 -2.01 -4.52 -9.78
N VAL A 94 -1.79 -3.20 -9.92
CA VAL A 94 -0.66 -2.63 -10.65
C VAL A 94 0.38 -2.16 -9.65
N LEU A 95 1.65 -2.47 -9.89
CA LEU A 95 2.77 -2.02 -9.05
C LEU A 95 3.41 -0.77 -9.68
N LEU A 96 3.76 0.19 -8.84
CA LEU A 96 4.59 1.35 -9.17
C LEU A 96 5.78 1.38 -8.22
N GLU A 97 6.99 1.15 -8.72
CA GLU A 97 8.21 1.04 -7.92
C GLU A 97 9.42 1.52 -8.74
N PRO A 98 10.22 2.48 -8.24
CA PRO A 98 11.40 2.99 -8.96
C PRO A 98 12.64 2.08 -8.88
N VAL A 99 12.73 1.15 -7.93
CA VAL A 99 13.93 0.31 -7.72
C VAL A 99 13.81 -0.98 -8.53
N ASP A 100 14.65 -1.11 -9.58
CA ASP A 100 14.58 -2.22 -10.52
C ASP A 100 14.72 -3.60 -9.87
N SER A 101 15.64 -3.75 -8.90
CA SER A 101 15.86 -5.03 -8.21
C SER A 101 14.61 -5.48 -7.44
N PHE A 102 13.86 -4.53 -6.88
CA PHE A 102 12.60 -4.79 -6.19
C PHE A 102 11.48 -5.19 -7.16
N VAL A 103 11.38 -4.51 -8.30
CA VAL A 103 10.45 -4.89 -9.38
C VAL A 103 10.74 -6.31 -9.88
N GLN A 104 12.02 -6.66 -10.11
CA GLN A 104 12.39 -8.00 -10.55
C GLN A 104 12.03 -9.07 -9.51
N GLU A 105 12.24 -8.80 -8.23
CA GLU A 105 11.84 -9.72 -7.15
C GLU A 105 10.31 -9.87 -7.09
N ALA A 106 9.55 -8.77 -7.19
CA ALA A 106 8.08 -8.83 -7.25
C ALA A 106 7.59 -9.67 -8.43
N LEU A 107 8.19 -9.49 -9.62
CA LEU A 107 7.88 -10.27 -10.82
C LEU A 107 8.26 -11.75 -10.66
N SER A 108 9.41 -12.05 -10.05
CA SER A 108 9.85 -13.41 -9.74
C SER A 108 8.82 -14.13 -8.85
N ARG A 109 8.39 -13.48 -7.76
CA ARG A 109 7.35 -13.99 -6.85
C ARG A 109 6.02 -14.23 -7.56
N ALA A 110 5.61 -13.31 -8.42
CA ALA A 110 4.38 -13.43 -9.20
C ALA A 110 4.45 -14.63 -10.15
N ARG A 111 5.55 -14.79 -10.91
CA ARG A 111 5.76 -15.91 -11.84
C ARG A 111 5.79 -17.25 -11.12
N ASN A 112 6.51 -17.33 -10.00
CA ASN A 112 6.57 -18.54 -9.18
C ASN A 112 5.17 -18.91 -8.66
N SER A 113 4.41 -17.91 -8.19
CA SER A 113 3.03 -18.12 -7.73
C SER A 113 2.08 -18.56 -8.85
N ALA A 114 2.29 -18.10 -10.08
CA ALA A 114 1.49 -18.50 -11.24
C ALA A 114 1.84 -19.91 -11.76
N ALA A 115 3.10 -20.31 -11.64
CA ALA A 115 3.58 -21.64 -12.06
C ALA A 115 3.23 -22.77 -11.07
N ASP A 116 2.98 -22.43 -9.81
CA ASP A 116 2.70 -23.40 -8.74
C ASP A 116 1.23 -23.86 -8.78
N THR A 117 0.91 -24.73 -9.75
CA THR A 117 -0.41 -25.38 -9.86
C THR A 117 -0.50 -26.71 -9.12
N GLN A 118 0.59 -27.19 -8.49
CA GLN A 118 0.73 -28.59 -8.07
C GLN A 118 1.23 -28.82 -6.63
N THR A 119 1.67 -27.79 -5.88
CA THR A 119 2.11 -28.01 -4.50
C THR A 119 1.13 -27.44 -3.48
N SER A 120 0.94 -28.16 -2.37
CA SER A 120 0.13 -27.78 -1.21
C SER A 120 0.76 -26.65 -0.37
N VAL A 121 1.79 -25.99 -0.89
CA VAL A 121 2.44 -24.83 -0.28
C VAL A 121 1.61 -23.59 -0.65
N LYS A 122 1.25 -22.78 0.34
CA LYS A 122 0.51 -21.54 0.10
C LYS A 122 1.31 -20.66 -0.87
N SER A 123 0.77 -20.42 -2.06
CA SER A 123 1.37 -19.53 -3.04
C SER A 123 1.54 -18.14 -2.42
N SER A 124 2.64 -17.46 -2.79
CA SER A 124 2.90 -16.11 -2.26
C SER A 124 1.78 -15.15 -2.65
N TRP A 125 1.19 -15.32 -3.84
CA TRP A 125 0.13 -14.48 -4.38
C TRP A 125 -1.09 -15.37 -4.68
N PRO A 126 -2.07 -15.45 -3.76
CA PRO A 126 -3.25 -16.29 -3.94
C PRO A 126 -4.01 -15.91 -5.20
N GLY A 127 -4.45 -16.91 -5.97
CA GLY A 127 -5.31 -16.72 -7.13
C GLY A 127 -4.60 -16.31 -8.44
N LEU A 128 -3.27 -16.17 -8.45
CA LEU A 128 -2.52 -16.05 -9.71
C LEU A 128 -2.43 -17.37 -10.47
N SER A 129 -2.16 -18.50 -9.78
CA SER A 129 -2.03 -19.82 -10.41
C SER A 129 -3.33 -20.32 -11.04
N ASP A 130 -4.47 -20.03 -10.42
CA ASP A 130 -5.80 -20.39 -10.94
C ASP A 130 -6.43 -19.29 -11.82
N GLN A 131 -5.69 -18.21 -12.08
CA GLN A 131 -6.09 -17.04 -12.89
C GLN A 131 -7.35 -16.32 -12.39
N THR A 132 -7.73 -16.50 -11.12
CA THR A 132 -8.82 -15.75 -10.49
C THR A 132 -8.42 -14.31 -10.12
N LYS A 133 -7.13 -14.01 -10.10
CA LYS A 133 -6.54 -12.69 -9.83
C LYS A 133 -5.68 -12.21 -10.99
N SER A 134 -5.65 -10.90 -11.19
CA SER A 134 -4.95 -10.22 -12.27
C SER A 134 -5.21 -10.84 -13.67
N PRO A 135 -6.48 -11.12 -14.06
CA PRO A 135 -6.78 -11.67 -15.38
C PRO A 135 -6.27 -10.79 -16.51
N PRO A 136 -5.98 -11.36 -17.71
CA PRO A 136 -5.54 -10.60 -18.87
C PRO A 136 -6.45 -9.39 -19.11
N ARG A 137 -5.85 -8.20 -19.23
CA ARG A 137 -6.62 -6.96 -19.33
C ARG A 137 -7.39 -6.92 -20.66
N PRO A 138 -8.72 -6.77 -20.64
CA PRO A 138 -9.49 -6.47 -21.83
C PRO A 138 -9.01 -5.15 -22.49
N ALA A 139 -8.94 -5.11 -23.82
CA ALA A 139 -8.36 -3.97 -24.55
C ALA A 139 -9.13 -2.66 -24.36
N ASP A 140 -10.41 -2.74 -24.01
CA ASP A 140 -11.33 -1.64 -23.69
C ASP A 140 -11.10 -1.02 -22.30
N GLU A 141 -10.26 -1.64 -21.45
CA GLU A 141 -9.95 -1.12 -20.12
C GLU A 141 -8.62 -0.33 -20.04
N ILE A 142 -7.94 -0.13 -21.18
CA ILE A 142 -6.75 0.73 -21.24
C ILE A 142 -7.17 2.17 -20.91
N GLY A 143 -6.65 2.72 -19.81
CA GLY A 143 -7.02 4.04 -19.30
C GLY A 143 -8.11 4.06 -18.22
N THR A 144 -8.60 2.89 -17.79
CA THR A 144 -9.46 2.81 -16.60
C THR A 144 -8.69 3.20 -15.33
N GLY A 145 -9.39 3.84 -14.39
CA GLY A 145 -8.82 4.26 -13.12
C GLY A 145 -8.66 3.12 -12.12
N PHE A 146 -8.36 3.50 -10.88
CA PHE A 146 -8.21 2.59 -9.74
C PHE A 146 -9.33 2.78 -8.72
N ASP A 147 -9.74 1.70 -8.06
CA ASP A 147 -10.68 1.74 -6.94
C ASP A 147 -9.95 1.95 -5.61
N VAL A 148 -8.72 1.45 -5.52
CA VAL A 148 -7.85 1.61 -4.35
C VAL A 148 -6.47 2.02 -4.84
N ILE A 149 -5.96 3.16 -4.38
CA ILE A 149 -4.54 3.51 -4.51
C ILE A 149 -3.93 3.36 -3.13
N TRP A 150 -3.04 2.39 -2.96
CA TRP A 150 -2.39 2.09 -1.70
C TRP A 150 -0.97 2.64 -1.70
N CYS A 151 -0.67 3.48 -0.72
CA CYS A 151 0.66 4.06 -0.51
C CYS A 151 1.11 3.71 0.90
N GLN A 152 2.18 2.94 1.05
CA GLN A 152 2.66 2.50 2.36
C GLN A 152 4.18 2.63 2.46
N TRP A 153 4.65 3.37 3.47
CA TRP A 153 6.07 3.59 3.76
C TRP A 153 6.90 3.99 2.53
N CYS A 154 6.39 4.95 1.76
CA CYS A 154 7.03 5.43 0.54
C CYS A 154 6.86 6.93 0.31
N LEU A 155 5.87 7.57 0.96
CA LEU A 155 5.53 8.97 0.77
C LEU A 155 6.43 9.91 1.60
N GLY A 156 7.22 9.36 2.51
CA GLY A 156 8.31 10.08 3.18
C GLY A 156 9.37 10.62 2.22
N HIS A 157 9.56 9.99 1.06
CA HIS A 157 10.55 10.39 0.05
C HIS A 157 10.11 11.56 -0.85
N LEU A 158 8.90 12.09 -0.65
CA LEU A 158 8.40 13.27 -1.36
C LEU A 158 8.50 14.50 -0.45
N SER A 159 8.79 15.67 -1.00
CA SER A 159 8.56 16.93 -0.29
C SER A 159 7.05 17.16 -0.10
N ASP A 160 6.65 18.07 0.79
CA ASP A 160 5.21 18.38 0.97
C ASP A 160 4.55 18.88 -0.32
N ALA A 161 5.28 19.70 -1.10
CA ALA A 161 4.78 20.21 -2.38
C ALA A 161 4.60 19.08 -3.41
N ASP A 162 5.59 18.18 -3.51
CA ASP A 162 5.53 17.05 -4.43
C ASP A 162 4.47 16.03 -4.02
N LEU A 163 4.28 15.84 -2.71
CA LEU A 163 3.26 14.98 -2.14
C LEU A 163 1.85 15.50 -2.47
N VAL A 164 1.61 16.81 -2.36
CA VAL A 164 0.33 17.42 -2.80
C VAL A 164 0.09 17.17 -4.30
N LEU A 165 1.11 17.38 -5.15
CA LEU A 165 0.98 17.14 -6.59
C LEU A 165 0.75 15.65 -6.91
N PHE A 166 1.43 14.77 -6.20
CA PHE A 166 1.26 13.32 -6.32
C PHE A 166 -0.17 12.90 -5.95
N LEU A 167 -0.67 13.34 -4.80
CA LEU A 167 -2.02 13.01 -4.33
C LEU A 167 -3.12 13.54 -5.27
N ARG A 168 -2.92 14.72 -5.88
CA ARG A 168 -3.83 15.22 -6.93
C ARG A 168 -3.87 14.29 -8.15
N ARG A 169 -2.72 13.82 -8.63
CA ARG A 169 -2.65 12.83 -9.73
C ARG A 169 -3.28 11.50 -9.35
N CYS A 170 -3.10 11.05 -8.11
CA CYS A 170 -3.79 9.86 -7.59
C CYS A 170 -5.31 10.04 -7.65
N HIS A 171 -5.83 11.17 -7.18
CA HIS A 171 -7.26 11.48 -7.22
C HIS A 171 -7.82 11.49 -8.64
N GLU A 172 -7.08 12.07 -9.59
CA GLU A 172 -7.45 12.05 -11.01
C GLU A 172 -7.50 10.62 -11.57
N SER A 173 -6.59 9.76 -11.12
CA SER A 173 -6.48 8.35 -11.52
C SER A 173 -7.49 7.42 -10.83
N LEU A 174 -8.25 7.90 -9.84
CA LEU A 174 -9.34 7.12 -9.24
C LEU A 174 -10.51 6.99 -10.22
N ASN A 175 -11.15 5.82 -10.20
CA ASN A 175 -12.45 5.63 -10.84
C ASN A 175 -13.47 6.62 -10.26
N LYS A 176 -14.39 7.10 -11.10
CA LYS A 176 -15.35 8.16 -10.72
C LYS A 176 -16.60 7.56 -10.07
N HIS A 177 -16.40 6.86 -8.95
CA HIS A 177 -17.48 6.39 -8.08
C HIS A 177 -17.15 6.65 -6.61
N PRO A 178 -18.16 6.82 -5.72
CA PRO A 178 -17.95 7.34 -4.36
C PRO A 178 -17.19 6.39 -3.41
N LYS A 179 -16.81 5.20 -3.89
CA LYS A 179 -16.09 4.21 -3.11
C LYS A 179 -14.59 4.21 -3.39
N SER A 180 -14.12 4.82 -4.48
CA SER A 180 -12.70 4.83 -4.81
C SER A 180 -11.92 5.63 -3.77
N VAL A 181 -10.82 5.09 -3.26
CA VAL A 181 -10.05 5.68 -2.15
C VAL A 181 -8.55 5.67 -2.41
N ILE A 182 -7.86 6.63 -1.82
CA ILE A 182 -6.42 6.60 -1.60
C ILE A 182 -6.22 6.19 -0.13
N VAL A 183 -5.45 5.14 0.12
CA VAL A 183 -5.05 4.71 1.46
C VAL A 183 -3.59 5.08 1.66
N VAL A 184 -3.31 5.85 2.71
CA VAL A 184 -1.96 6.25 3.10
C VAL A 184 -1.64 5.57 4.42
N LYS A 185 -0.62 4.70 4.44
CA LYS A 185 -0.14 4.03 5.65
C LYS A 185 1.31 4.40 5.93
N GLU A 186 1.53 5.26 6.92
CA GLU A 186 2.84 5.88 7.12
C GLU A 186 3.26 5.96 8.59
N ASN A 187 4.56 6.14 8.80
CA ASN A 187 5.12 6.54 10.09
C ASN A 187 4.67 7.98 10.43
N ILE A 188 4.31 8.20 11.69
CA ILE A 188 3.84 9.48 12.21
C ILE A 188 4.77 9.88 13.37
N CYS A 189 5.37 11.06 13.27
CA CYS A 189 6.10 11.65 14.40
C CYS A 189 5.13 12.44 15.29
N SER A 190 5.56 12.71 16.52
CA SER A 190 4.81 13.61 17.41
C SER A 190 4.71 15.02 16.81
N GLU A 191 3.68 15.75 17.21
CA GLU A 191 3.66 17.21 17.08
C GLU A 191 4.75 17.83 17.96
N ALA A 192 5.10 19.09 17.68
CA ALA A 192 6.00 19.85 18.54
C ALA A 192 5.38 20.07 19.93
N ALA A 193 6.22 20.45 20.91
CA ALA A 193 5.77 20.62 22.31
C ALA A 193 4.70 21.71 22.50
N ASP A 194 4.65 22.70 21.61
CA ASP A 194 3.62 23.75 21.56
C ASP A 194 2.37 23.32 20.77
N GLY A 195 2.34 22.08 20.29
CA GLY A 195 1.29 21.50 19.47
C GLY A 195 1.39 21.86 17.99
N SER A 196 2.43 22.57 17.53
CA SER A 196 2.60 22.90 16.12
C SER A 196 2.98 21.68 15.27
N GLU A 197 2.75 21.81 13.96
CA GLU A 197 3.20 20.85 12.96
C GLU A 197 4.71 20.58 13.08
N GLN A 198 5.10 19.32 12.90
CA GLN A 198 6.49 18.90 12.91
C GLN A 198 6.78 17.88 11.80
N SER A 199 8.03 17.83 11.35
CA SER A 199 8.54 16.73 10.54
C SER A 199 9.98 16.44 10.94
N VAL A 200 10.33 15.16 10.95
CA VAL A 200 11.67 14.65 11.25
C VAL A 200 12.26 14.13 9.96
N PHE A 201 13.46 14.61 9.62
CA PHE A 201 14.18 14.18 8.43
C PHE A 201 15.17 13.08 8.81
N ASP A 202 15.17 11.99 8.05
CA ASP A 202 16.17 10.93 8.11
C ASP A 202 17.17 11.14 6.97
N ASP A 203 18.44 11.29 7.32
CA ASP A 203 19.52 11.53 6.37
C ASP A 203 20.06 10.26 5.71
N GLN A 204 19.73 9.07 6.24
CA GLN A 204 20.18 7.80 5.68
C GLN A 204 19.45 7.44 4.39
N ASP A 205 18.13 7.57 4.38
CA ASP A 205 17.27 7.21 3.25
C ASP A 205 16.63 8.42 2.55
N SER A 206 16.99 9.64 3.00
CA SER A 206 16.47 10.90 2.48
C SER A 206 14.94 10.98 2.56
N SER A 207 14.37 10.71 3.73
CA SER A 207 12.92 10.70 3.96
C SER A 207 12.46 11.66 5.05
N LEU A 208 11.15 11.98 5.04
CA LEU A 208 10.47 12.71 6.09
C LEU A 208 9.46 11.82 6.81
N THR A 209 9.59 11.73 8.13
CA THR A 209 8.49 11.31 9.01
C THR A 209 7.73 12.55 9.45
N ARG A 210 6.44 12.62 9.12
CA ARG A 210 5.59 13.81 9.34
C ARG A 210 4.65 13.63 10.53
N SER A 211 4.26 14.72 11.16
CA SER A 211 3.22 14.71 12.18
C SER A 211 1.83 14.59 11.57
N ASP A 212 0.83 14.22 12.38
CA ASP A 212 -0.55 14.00 11.92
C ASP A 212 -1.16 15.27 11.31
N ARG A 213 -0.86 16.44 11.88
CA ARG A 213 -1.33 17.73 11.37
C ARG A 213 -0.78 18.04 9.98
N VAL A 214 0.50 17.72 9.71
CA VAL A 214 1.11 17.91 8.39
C VAL A 214 0.41 17.04 7.34
N TRP A 215 0.14 15.76 7.64
CA TRP A 215 -0.58 14.87 6.74
C TRP A 215 -1.98 15.41 6.41
N LYS A 216 -2.74 15.81 7.43
CA LYS A 216 -4.10 16.35 7.27
C LYS A 216 -4.11 17.63 6.42
N ARG A 217 -3.17 18.55 6.66
CA ARG A 217 -2.97 19.75 5.85
C ARG A 217 -2.65 19.41 4.39
N VAL A 218 -1.74 18.45 4.15
CA VAL A 218 -1.37 18.02 2.80
C VAL A 218 -2.56 17.40 2.06
N PHE A 219 -3.38 16.58 2.73
CA PHE A 219 -4.59 16.02 2.15
C PHE A 219 -5.58 17.12 1.74
N GLU A 220 -5.81 18.11 2.62
CA GLU A 220 -6.68 19.25 2.32
C GLU A 220 -6.16 20.07 1.13
N GLN A 221 -4.86 20.37 1.09
CA GLN A 221 -4.23 21.08 -0.03
C GLN A 221 -4.32 20.30 -1.36
N ALA A 222 -4.31 18.97 -1.30
CA ALA A 222 -4.52 18.10 -2.45
C ALA A 222 -6.00 18.04 -2.90
N GLY A 223 -6.92 18.67 -2.18
CA GLY A 223 -8.36 18.62 -2.45
C GLY A 223 -9.00 17.30 -2.03
N LEU A 224 -8.34 16.56 -1.13
CA LEU A 224 -8.83 15.29 -0.59
C LEU A 224 -9.59 15.52 0.72
N ARG A 225 -10.51 14.60 1.02
CA ARG A 225 -11.23 14.55 2.29
C ARG A 225 -10.87 13.28 3.04
N LEU A 226 -10.48 13.42 4.31
CA LEU A 226 -10.27 12.28 5.19
C LEU A 226 -11.59 11.54 5.41
N MET A 227 -11.65 10.27 5.01
CA MET A 227 -12.85 9.44 5.18
C MET A 227 -12.80 8.58 6.44
N ARG A 228 -11.61 8.09 6.77
CA ARG A 228 -11.35 7.20 7.90
C ARG A 228 -9.89 7.33 8.29
N GLU A 229 -9.60 7.14 9.57
CA GLU A 229 -8.25 7.04 10.09
C GLU A 229 -8.17 5.98 11.19
N GLN A 230 -7.04 5.30 11.32
CA GLN A 230 -6.82 4.24 12.30
C GLN A 230 -5.32 4.10 12.63
N ILE A 231 -4.98 4.12 13.92
CA ILE A 231 -3.62 3.77 14.38
C ILE A 231 -3.42 2.24 14.26
N GLN A 232 -2.27 1.83 13.73
CA GLN A 232 -1.86 0.44 13.68
C GLN A 232 -1.49 -0.05 15.09
N GLY A 233 -2.24 -1.04 15.59
CA GLY A 233 -1.92 -1.73 16.84
C GLY A 233 -0.96 -2.90 16.65
N GLY A 234 -0.32 -3.32 17.74
CA GLY A 234 0.48 -4.56 17.81
C GLY A 234 1.89 -4.48 17.23
N LEU A 235 2.36 -3.30 16.80
CA LEU A 235 3.74 -3.15 16.37
C LEU A 235 4.72 -3.25 17.55
N PRO A 236 5.97 -3.69 17.32
CA PRO A 236 7.02 -3.67 18.33
C PRO A 236 7.21 -2.28 18.97
N GLU A 237 7.58 -2.26 20.25
CA GLU A 237 7.96 -1.03 20.95
C GLU A 237 9.21 -0.39 20.32
N GLY A 238 9.33 0.93 20.44
CA GLY A 238 10.45 1.71 19.91
C GLY A 238 10.32 2.15 18.45
N LEU A 239 9.29 1.69 17.73
CA LEU A 239 8.93 2.19 16.40
C LEU A 239 8.10 3.48 16.49
N PHE A 240 8.11 4.26 15.41
CA PHE A 240 7.13 5.33 15.24
C PHE A 240 5.70 4.78 15.28
N VAL A 241 4.76 5.63 15.70
CA VAL A 241 3.34 5.34 15.52
C VAL A 241 3.07 5.22 14.03
N VAL A 242 2.40 4.16 13.61
CA VAL A 242 1.97 3.98 12.22
C VAL A 242 0.47 4.22 12.13
N LYS A 243 0.04 4.96 11.12
CA LYS A 243 -1.37 5.33 10.93
C LYS A 243 -1.82 5.10 9.49
N MET A 244 -3.08 4.69 9.36
CA MET A 244 -3.84 4.55 8.11
C MET A 244 -4.98 5.57 8.08
#